data_AF-A0A928XCQ3-F1
#
_entry.id   AF-A0A928XCQ3-F1
#
_cell.length_a   1.000
_cell.length_b   1.000
_cell.length_c   1.000
_cell.angle_alpha   90.00
_cell.angle_beta   90.00
_cell.angle_gamma   90.00
#
_symmetry.space_group_name_H-M   'P 1'
#
loop_
_entity.id
_entity.type
_entity.pdbx_description
1 polymer ?
#
loop_
_entity_poly.entity_id
_entity_poly.type
_entity_poly.pdbx_seq_one_letter_code
_entity_poly.pdbx_strand_id
1 'polypeptide(L)'
;MPTDELRQDDRRALDDAVFELLGVTGAAERAQLVQRLHEDTARHFRAIRVVEIEKMEQRSRTASRRFSVQELAADAWDAAELPDLTPLAEWIGKRPECTSAVNIPEERPAELSHSPMFDPNTVYFGRRDGAKGRAASAGSHMDCASNGQAKLIVRLANVGVSGWVNVPADEAPCLSVLGEVDARLLAARRRFDALAESRTGDPRLQAQIVDQLLRWFLHGRSAGELAATGGDERGDAA
;
A
#
# COMPACT_ATOMS: atom_id res chain seq x y z
N MET A 1 2.23 26.90 27.48
CA MET A 1 1.43 27.94 28.17
C MET A 1 2.25 29.23 28.18
N PRO A 2 2.00 30.23 27.32
CA PRO A 2 2.63 31.55 27.39
C PRO A 2 1.62 32.68 27.69
N THR A 3 0.47 32.38 28.31
CA THR A 3 -0.54 33.42 28.64
C THR A 3 -0.13 34.32 29.79
N ASP A 4 0.75 33.85 30.68
CA ASP A 4 1.23 34.68 31.80
C ASP A 4 2.38 35.60 31.41
N GLU A 5 3.19 35.24 30.41
CA GLU A 5 4.31 36.08 29.95
C GLU A 5 3.83 37.40 29.33
N LEU A 6 2.71 37.39 28.59
CA LEU A 6 2.11 38.59 27.99
C LEU A 6 1.38 39.48 29.02
N ARG A 7 1.29 39.05 30.27
CA ARG A 7 0.69 39.81 31.38
C ARG A 7 1.72 40.43 32.30
N GLN A 8 3.00 40.22 32.04
CA GLN A 8 4.08 40.76 32.86
C GLN A 8 4.25 42.25 32.61
N ASP A 9 4.17 43.04 33.68
CA ASP A 9 4.34 44.49 33.63
C ASP A 9 5.73 44.90 33.13
N ASP A 10 6.76 44.13 33.49
CA ASP A 10 8.14 44.33 33.02
C ASP A 10 8.25 44.23 31.50
N ARG A 11 7.47 43.34 30.88
CA ARG A 11 7.46 43.18 29.42
C ARG A 11 6.82 44.37 28.74
N ARG A 12 5.72 44.87 29.30
CA ARG A 12 5.04 46.08 28.81
C ARG A 12 5.92 47.32 28.92
N ALA A 13 6.70 47.43 30.00
CA ALA A 13 7.66 48.50 30.18
C ALA A 13 8.79 48.45 29.14
N LEU A 14 9.28 47.26 28.82
CA LEU A 14 10.26 47.07 27.74
C LEU A 14 9.69 47.43 26.37
N ASP A 15 8.46 47.00 26.06
CA ASP A 15 7.81 47.32 24.79
C ASP A 15 7.55 48.85 24.67
N ASP A 16 7.19 49.54 25.77
CA ASP A 16 7.09 51.01 25.80
C ASP A 16 8.42 51.69 25.48
N ALA A 17 9.52 51.26 26.13
CA ALA A 17 10.86 51.79 25.88
C ALA A 17 11.33 51.54 24.44
N VAL A 18 10.94 50.41 23.84
CA VAL A 18 11.21 50.11 22.43
C VAL A 18 10.44 51.06 21.50
N PHE A 19 9.16 51.34 21.77
CA PHE A 19 8.40 52.31 20.98
C PHE A 19 8.97 53.73 21.10
N GLU A 20 9.47 54.10 22.27
CA GLU A 20 10.20 55.36 22.47
C GLU A 20 11.49 55.42 21.63
N LEU A 21 12.29 54.35 21.65
CA LEU A 21 13.50 54.23 20.84
C LEU A 21 13.21 54.30 19.33
N LEU A 22 12.07 53.77 18.89
CA LEU A 22 11.60 53.83 17.51
C LEU A 22 11.01 55.20 17.11
N GLY A 23 11.00 56.18 18.02
CA GLY A 23 10.64 57.57 17.75
C GLY A 23 9.22 57.96 18.13
N VAL A 24 8.47 57.14 18.87
CA VAL A 24 7.14 57.50 19.37
C VAL A 24 7.29 58.35 20.64
N THR A 25 7.23 59.67 20.48
CA THR A 25 7.51 60.63 21.57
C THR A 25 6.33 60.83 22.52
N GLY A 26 5.10 60.48 22.12
CA GLY A 26 3.90 60.65 22.94
C GLY A 26 3.63 59.47 23.86
N ALA A 27 3.69 59.67 25.18
CA ALA A 27 3.43 58.61 26.17
C ALA A 27 2.03 57.98 26.03
N ALA A 28 1.01 58.79 25.70
CA ALA A 28 -0.34 58.29 25.47
C ALA A 28 -0.45 57.43 24.20
N GLU A 29 0.31 57.78 23.16
CA GLU A 29 0.37 57.04 21.90
C GLU A 29 1.10 55.71 22.09
N ARG A 30 2.23 55.70 22.82
CA ARG A 30 2.95 54.47 23.16
C ARG A 30 2.08 53.51 23.97
N ALA A 31 1.34 54.00 24.96
CA ALA A 31 0.44 53.17 25.75
C ALA A 31 -0.63 52.47 24.88
N GLN A 32 -1.17 53.17 23.87
CA GLN A 32 -2.11 52.58 22.91
C GLN A 32 -1.44 51.52 22.02
N LEU A 33 -0.22 51.78 21.56
CA LEU A 33 0.53 50.83 20.73
C LEU A 33 0.91 49.56 21.50
N VAL A 34 1.37 49.67 22.75
CA VAL A 34 1.66 48.53 23.63
C VAL A 34 0.38 47.72 23.86
N GLN A 35 -0.74 48.37 24.15
CA GLN A 35 -2.01 47.68 24.35
C GLN A 35 -2.43 46.89 23.09
N ARG A 36 -2.35 47.54 21.92
CA ARG A 36 -2.70 46.92 20.64
C ARG A 36 -1.79 45.75 20.29
N LEU A 37 -0.47 45.90 20.50
CA LEU A 37 0.52 44.84 20.30
C LEU A 37 0.18 43.59 21.12
N HIS A 38 -0.13 43.78 22.40
CA HIS A 38 -0.46 42.68 23.31
C HIS A 38 -1.80 42.02 22.96
N GLU A 39 -2.81 42.81 22.56
CA GLU A 39 -4.10 42.29 22.10
C GLU A 39 -3.98 41.45 20.82
N ASP A 40 -3.22 41.94 19.83
CA ASP A 40 -3.00 41.25 18.56
C ASP A 40 -2.15 39.99 18.76
N THR A 41 -1.14 40.06 19.62
CA THR A 41 -0.30 38.91 20.00
C THR A 41 -1.15 37.84 20.71
N ALA A 42 -1.98 38.23 21.67
CA ALA A 42 -2.89 37.32 22.36
C ALA A 42 -3.95 36.72 21.41
N ARG A 43 -4.40 37.46 20.40
CA ARG A 43 -5.31 36.95 19.35
C ARG A 43 -4.60 35.90 18.49
N HIS A 44 -3.36 36.18 18.06
CA HIS A 44 -2.56 35.27 17.26
C HIS A 44 -2.30 33.93 17.98
N PHE A 45 -1.88 33.97 19.24
CA PHE A 45 -1.66 32.75 20.03
C PHE A 45 -2.96 31.98 20.29
N ARG A 46 -4.10 32.66 20.49
CA ARG A 46 -5.41 32.00 20.58
C ARG A 46 -5.77 31.28 19.29
N ALA A 47 -5.53 31.89 18.12
CA ALA A 47 -5.78 31.26 16.83
C ALA A 47 -4.91 30.00 16.62
N ILE A 48 -3.62 30.06 16.96
CA ILE A 48 -2.74 28.88 16.94
C ILE A 48 -3.29 27.78 17.85
N ARG A 49 -3.72 28.15 19.06
CA ARG A 49 -4.20 27.20 20.06
C ARG A 49 -5.47 26.47 19.62
N VAL A 50 -6.39 27.15 18.94
CA VAL A 50 -7.59 26.52 18.36
C VAL A 50 -7.19 25.42 17.38
N VAL A 51 -6.29 25.73 16.44
CA VAL A 51 -5.80 24.75 15.45
C VAL A 51 -5.04 23.60 16.13
N GLU A 52 -4.27 23.86 17.18
CA GLU A 52 -3.62 22.79 17.96
C GLU A 52 -4.62 21.89 18.67
N ILE A 53 -5.66 22.47 19.30
CA ILE A 53 -6.72 21.71 19.96
C ILE A 53 -7.47 20.87 18.94
N GLU A 54 -7.82 21.42 17.78
CA GLU A 54 -8.45 20.68 16.69
C GLU A 54 -7.57 19.52 16.21
N LYS A 55 -6.26 19.74 16.02
CA LYS A 55 -5.31 18.67 15.67
C LYS A 55 -5.18 17.61 16.77
N MET A 56 -5.21 18.01 18.03
CA MET A 56 -5.21 17.08 19.17
C MET A 56 -6.51 16.27 19.25
N GLU A 57 -7.66 16.90 19.03
CA GLU A 57 -8.96 16.23 18.96
C GLU A 57 -9.04 15.27 17.78
N GLN A 58 -8.54 15.66 16.60
CA GLN A 58 -8.44 14.78 15.44
C GLN A 58 -7.57 13.57 15.77
N ARG A 59 -6.35 13.79 16.30
CA ARG A 59 -5.49 12.69 16.76
C ARG A 59 -6.17 11.81 17.81
N SER A 60 -6.90 12.38 18.75
CA SER A 60 -7.62 11.66 19.81
C SER A 60 -8.77 10.81 19.25
N ARG A 61 -9.59 11.38 18.35
CA ARG A 61 -10.69 10.69 17.66
C ARG A 61 -10.17 9.55 16.77
N THR A 62 -9.01 9.71 16.14
CA THR A 62 -8.43 8.69 15.27
C THR A 62 -7.59 7.67 16.05
N ALA A 63 -7.00 8.03 17.20
CA ALA A 63 -6.16 7.14 18.01
C ALA A 63 -6.89 5.91 18.56
N SER A 64 -8.21 5.96 18.71
CA SER A 64 -9.00 4.79 19.14
C SER A 64 -9.41 3.86 17.99
N ARG A 65 -9.34 4.31 16.73
CA ARG A 65 -9.70 3.50 15.57
C ARG A 65 -8.45 2.77 15.05
N ARG A 66 -8.39 1.46 15.28
CA ARG A 66 -7.42 0.59 14.57
C ARG A 66 -7.84 0.50 13.11
N PHE A 67 -6.99 0.99 12.21
CA PHE A 67 -7.20 0.78 10.78
C PHE A 67 -7.10 -0.71 10.45
N SER A 68 -8.03 -1.17 9.62
CA SER A 68 -7.99 -2.53 9.08
C SER A 68 -6.86 -2.68 8.06
N VAL A 69 -6.44 -3.93 7.79
CA VAL A 69 -5.46 -4.23 6.73
C VAL A 69 -5.94 -3.68 5.39
N GLN A 70 -7.23 -3.81 5.07
CA GLN A 70 -7.83 -3.29 3.84
C GLN A 70 -7.69 -1.77 3.72
N GLU A 71 -7.92 -1.01 4.78
CA GLU A 71 -7.78 0.45 4.76
C GLU A 71 -6.32 0.86 4.59
N LEU A 72 -5.39 0.22 5.30
CA LEU A 72 -3.96 0.49 5.18
C LEU A 72 -3.43 0.09 3.80
N ALA A 73 -3.91 -1.01 3.23
CA ALA A 73 -3.57 -1.44 1.88
C ALA A 73 -4.16 -0.50 0.82
N ALA A 74 -5.40 -0.03 1.00
CA ALA A 74 -6.01 0.95 0.09
C ALA A 74 -5.21 2.26 0.06
N ASP A 75 -4.85 2.79 1.22
CA ASP A 75 -4.01 3.97 1.34
C ASP A 75 -2.61 3.73 0.74
N ALA A 76 -2.02 2.56 0.97
CA ALA A 76 -0.74 2.18 0.37
C ALA A 76 -0.81 2.06 -1.15
N TRP A 77 -1.90 1.52 -1.68
CA TRP A 77 -2.12 1.37 -3.12
C TRP A 77 -2.20 2.73 -3.80
N ASP A 78 -2.96 3.66 -3.22
CA ASP A 78 -3.12 5.00 -3.77
C ASP A 78 -1.80 5.81 -3.72
N ALA A 79 -0.93 5.52 -2.74
CA ALA A 79 0.42 6.07 -2.62
C ALA A 79 1.51 5.30 -3.39
N ALA A 80 1.17 4.20 -4.07
CA ALA A 80 2.18 3.31 -4.64
C ALA A 80 2.98 3.96 -5.77
N GLU A 81 2.37 4.90 -6.51
CA GLU A 81 2.97 5.64 -7.62
C GLU A 81 3.75 4.73 -8.59
N LEU A 82 3.23 3.52 -8.81
CA LEU A 82 3.83 2.59 -9.78
C LEU A 82 3.55 3.10 -11.21
N PRO A 83 4.53 3.04 -12.12
CA PRO A 83 4.38 3.57 -13.47
C PRO A 83 3.32 2.83 -14.29
N ASP A 84 3.01 1.59 -13.92
CA ASP A 84 2.01 0.76 -14.58
C ASP A 84 1.35 -0.17 -13.56
N LEU A 85 0.05 0.02 -13.36
CA LEU A 85 -0.81 -0.78 -12.48
C LEU A 85 -1.63 -1.82 -13.26
N THR A 86 -1.35 -2.02 -14.54
CA THR A 86 -2.00 -3.08 -15.33
C THR A 86 -1.79 -4.42 -14.63
N PRO A 87 -2.86 -5.19 -14.36
CA PRO A 87 -2.78 -6.52 -13.76
C PRO A 87 -1.83 -7.43 -14.52
N LEU A 88 -1.10 -8.30 -13.81
CA LEU A 88 -0.01 -9.07 -14.41
C LEU A 88 -0.45 -9.88 -15.64
N ALA A 89 -1.59 -10.57 -15.58
CA ALA A 89 -2.09 -11.37 -16.71
C ALA A 89 -2.39 -10.50 -17.96
N GLU A 90 -3.00 -9.32 -17.76
CA GLU A 90 -3.28 -8.37 -18.83
C GLU A 90 -1.99 -7.74 -19.37
N TRP A 91 -1.03 -7.43 -18.49
CA TRP A 91 0.26 -6.88 -18.88
C TRP A 91 1.06 -7.84 -19.77
N ILE A 92 1.02 -9.15 -19.48
CA ILE A 92 1.66 -10.17 -20.32
C ILE A 92 0.91 -10.27 -21.66
N GLY A 93 -0.42 -10.37 -21.62
CA GLY A 93 -1.24 -10.56 -22.82
C GLY A 93 -1.21 -9.41 -23.84
N LYS A 94 -0.75 -8.21 -23.45
CA LYS A 94 -0.55 -7.06 -24.36
C LYS A 94 0.67 -7.19 -25.27
N ARG A 95 1.56 -8.17 -25.04
CA ARG A 95 2.80 -8.33 -25.81
C ARG A 95 2.54 -9.05 -27.15
N PRO A 96 3.21 -8.64 -28.24
CA PRO A 96 3.00 -9.25 -29.55
C PRO A 96 3.46 -10.72 -29.61
N GLU A 97 4.51 -11.09 -28.87
CA GLU A 97 4.95 -12.49 -28.75
C GLU A 97 4.01 -13.40 -27.93
N CYS A 98 3.02 -12.87 -27.21
CA CYS A 98 2.09 -13.65 -26.39
C CYS A 98 0.86 -14.08 -27.19
N THR A 99 1.02 -15.06 -28.07
CA THR A 99 -0.04 -15.52 -28.99
C THR A 99 -0.73 -16.82 -28.55
N SER A 100 -0.17 -17.54 -27.58
CA SER A 100 -0.69 -18.84 -27.15
C SER A 100 -1.55 -18.69 -25.89
N ALA A 101 -2.85 -18.99 -26.01
CA ALA A 101 -3.78 -18.98 -24.89
C ALA A 101 -3.67 -20.28 -24.08
N VAL A 102 -3.26 -20.16 -22.81
CA VAL A 102 -3.15 -21.29 -21.87
C VAL A 102 -4.09 -21.08 -20.70
N ASN A 103 -4.72 -22.15 -20.21
CA ASN A 103 -5.57 -22.11 -19.02
C ASN A 103 -4.77 -22.61 -17.82
N ILE A 104 -4.33 -21.69 -16.96
CA ILE A 104 -3.58 -22.03 -15.75
C ILE A 104 -4.57 -22.47 -14.66
N PRO A 105 -4.49 -23.71 -14.14
CA PRO A 105 -5.33 -24.13 -13.02
C PRO A 105 -5.14 -23.27 -11.77
N GLU A 106 -6.17 -23.21 -10.92
CA GLU A 106 -6.07 -22.54 -9.61
C GLU A 106 -5.15 -23.29 -8.62
N GLU A 107 -4.90 -24.57 -8.87
CA GLU A 107 -4.00 -25.39 -8.09
C GLU A 107 -2.55 -24.93 -8.25
N ARG A 108 -1.71 -25.19 -7.24
CA ARG A 108 -0.28 -24.88 -7.35
C ARG A 108 0.43 -25.94 -8.20
N PRO A 109 1.48 -25.55 -8.95
CA PRO A 109 2.36 -26.51 -9.60
C PRO A 109 2.96 -27.49 -8.58
N ALA A 110 3.00 -28.76 -8.94
CA ALA A 110 3.64 -29.80 -8.15
C ALA A 110 5.17 -29.62 -8.19
N GLU A 111 5.80 -29.69 -7.02
CA GLU A 111 7.26 -29.80 -6.90
C GLU A 111 7.67 -31.22 -7.27
N LEU A 112 8.10 -31.42 -8.52
CA LEU A 112 8.60 -32.71 -8.99
C LEU A 112 10.10 -32.84 -8.73
N SER A 113 10.53 -34.05 -8.39
CA SER A 113 11.96 -34.37 -8.35
C SER A 113 12.55 -34.35 -9.77
N HIS A 114 13.84 -34.01 -9.89
CA HIS A 114 14.59 -34.09 -11.15
C HIS A 114 14.76 -35.55 -11.58
N SER A 115 13.69 -36.15 -12.10
CA SER A 115 13.66 -37.50 -12.66
C SER A 115 13.50 -37.40 -14.18
N PRO A 116 14.22 -38.22 -14.96
CA PRO A 116 14.04 -38.30 -16.42
C PRO A 116 12.66 -38.85 -16.82
N MET A 117 11.85 -39.31 -15.86
CA MET A 117 10.48 -39.76 -16.10
C MET A 117 9.48 -38.62 -16.34
N PHE A 118 9.83 -37.37 -16.02
CA PHE A 118 8.95 -36.22 -16.21
C PHE A 118 9.36 -35.44 -17.47
N ASP A 119 8.37 -35.12 -18.29
CA ASP A 119 8.58 -34.30 -19.48
C ASP A 119 8.92 -32.85 -19.06
N PRO A 120 10.06 -32.29 -19.50
CA PRO A 120 10.42 -30.90 -19.21
C PRO A 120 9.43 -29.86 -19.78
N ASN A 121 8.57 -30.25 -20.72
CA ASN A 121 7.55 -29.40 -21.31
C ASN A 121 6.17 -29.60 -20.67
N THR A 122 6.02 -30.49 -19.69
CA THR A 122 4.73 -30.69 -19.02
C THR A 122 4.76 -30.09 -17.61
N VAL A 123 3.76 -29.28 -17.31
CA VAL A 123 3.54 -28.75 -15.96
C VAL A 123 2.47 -29.58 -15.29
N TYR A 124 2.79 -30.13 -14.12
CA TYR A 124 1.87 -30.89 -13.31
C TYR A 124 1.35 -30.01 -12.19
N PHE A 125 0.05 -30.02 -11.97
CA PHE A 125 -0.62 -29.34 -10.88
C PHE A 125 -1.12 -30.39 -9.88
N GLY A 126 -1.27 -30.02 -8.61
CA GLY A 126 -1.87 -30.94 -7.65
C GLY A 126 -1.73 -30.51 -6.20
N ARG A 127 -2.62 -31.05 -5.37
CA ARG A 127 -2.70 -30.74 -3.95
C ARG A 127 -1.57 -31.41 -3.17
N ARG A 128 -0.83 -30.64 -2.37
CA ARG A 128 0.04 -31.16 -1.31
C ARG A 128 -0.84 -31.58 -0.13
N ASP A 129 -1.66 -32.61 -0.30
CA ASP A 129 -2.42 -33.16 0.82
C ASP A 129 -1.44 -33.84 1.78
N GLY A 130 -1.34 -33.29 3.00
CA GLY A 130 -0.46 -33.70 4.09
C GLY A 130 -0.74 -35.08 4.68
N ALA A 131 -1.13 -36.05 3.86
CA ALA A 131 -1.25 -37.45 4.22
C ALA A 131 -0.15 -38.25 3.51
N LYS A 132 0.86 -38.66 4.29
CA LYS A 132 1.92 -39.61 3.96
C LYS A 132 1.71 -40.41 2.66
N GLY A 133 2.59 -40.17 1.68
CA GLY A 133 3.07 -41.23 0.80
C GLY A 133 2.24 -41.58 -0.43
N ARG A 134 1.40 -40.68 -0.95
CA ARG A 134 0.94 -40.79 -2.35
C ARG A 134 1.55 -39.67 -3.16
N ALA A 135 2.25 -40.04 -4.24
CA ALA A 135 2.63 -39.11 -5.30
C ALA A 135 1.44 -38.23 -5.65
N ALA A 136 1.70 -36.95 -5.97
CA ALA A 136 0.72 -35.96 -6.42
C ALA A 136 -0.44 -36.66 -7.13
N SER A 137 -1.62 -36.68 -6.50
CA SER A 137 -2.72 -37.54 -6.92
C SER A 137 -3.23 -37.08 -8.28
N ALA A 138 -2.66 -37.61 -9.37
CA ALA A 138 -3.03 -37.36 -10.77
C ALA A 138 -3.71 -36.00 -10.97
N GLY A 139 -3.06 -34.93 -10.49
CA GLY A 139 -3.61 -33.60 -10.64
C GLY A 139 -3.51 -33.21 -12.11
N SER A 140 -4.29 -32.22 -12.49
CA SER A 140 -4.31 -31.73 -13.87
C SER A 140 -2.87 -31.49 -14.36
N HIS A 141 -2.56 -31.94 -15.58
CA HIS A 141 -1.28 -31.64 -16.22
C HIS A 141 -1.55 -30.84 -17.48
N MET A 142 -0.57 -30.04 -17.87
CA MET A 142 -0.63 -29.20 -19.05
C MET A 142 0.64 -29.37 -19.85
N ASP A 143 0.48 -29.79 -21.10
CA ASP A 143 1.55 -29.87 -22.07
C ASP A 143 1.81 -28.48 -22.63
N CYS A 144 3.06 -28.05 -22.54
CA CYS A 144 3.54 -26.76 -23.02
C CYS A 144 4.27 -26.95 -24.36
N ALA A 145 4.27 -25.92 -25.18
CA ALA A 145 4.97 -25.89 -26.46
C ALA A 145 6.50 -25.93 -26.30
N SER A 146 7.01 -25.48 -25.15
CA SER A 146 8.45 -25.46 -24.85
C SER A 146 8.72 -25.52 -23.34
N ASN A 147 9.97 -25.79 -22.96
CA ASN A 147 10.41 -25.80 -21.57
C ASN A 147 10.35 -24.40 -20.94
N GLY A 148 10.68 -23.37 -21.71
CA GLY A 148 10.53 -21.97 -21.37
C GLY A 148 9.08 -21.62 -21.07
N GLN A 149 8.13 -22.10 -21.88
CA GLN A 149 6.71 -21.90 -21.61
C GLN A 149 6.28 -22.59 -20.30
N ALA A 150 6.73 -23.82 -20.06
CA ALA A 150 6.48 -24.53 -18.80
C ALA A 150 7.03 -23.76 -17.58
N LYS A 151 8.27 -23.25 -17.66
CA LYS A 151 8.87 -22.42 -16.59
C LYS A 151 8.09 -21.14 -16.32
N LEU A 152 7.68 -20.45 -17.38
CA LEU A 152 6.87 -19.23 -17.26
C LEU A 152 5.54 -19.53 -16.58
N ILE A 153 4.83 -20.58 -17.00
CA ILE A 153 3.57 -21.00 -16.41
C ILE A 153 3.72 -21.36 -14.94
N VAL A 154 4.74 -22.17 -14.58
CA VAL A 154 5.04 -22.51 -13.19
C VAL A 154 5.25 -21.24 -12.37
N ARG A 155 5.97 -20.26 -12.92
CA ARG A 155 6.19 -18.99 -12.25
C ARG A 155 4.90 -18.21 -12.02
N LEU A 156 4.07 -18.07 -13.06
CA LEU A 156 2.78 -17.36 -13.00
C LEU A 156 1.83 -18.02 -11.99
N ALA A 157 1.71 -19.34 -12.02
CA ALA A 157 0.87 -20.09 -11.08
C ALA A 157 1.37 -19.94 -9.64
N ASN A 158 2.70 -20.00 -9.41
CA ASN A 158 3.28 -19.84 -8.07
C ASN A 158 3.07 -18.45 -7.47
N VAL A 159 2.99 -17.40 -8.30
CA VAL A 159 2.68 -16.05 -7.83
C VAL A 159 1.16 -15.83 -7.67
N GLY A 160 0.33 -16.74 -8.17
CA GLY A 160 -1.12 -16.74 -7.96
C GLY A 160 -1.94 -16.40 -9.20
N VAL A 161 -1.33 -16.29 -10.39
CA VAL A 161 -2.09 -16.11 -11.63
C VAL A 161 -2.76 -17.42 -12.02
N SER A 162 -4.07 -17.38 -12.28
CA SER A 162 -4.88 -18.51 -12.73
C SER A 162 -5.85 -18.08 -13.84
N GLY A 163 -6.42 -19.06 -14.54
CA GLY A 163 -7.33 -18.86 -15.67
C GLY A 163 -6.60 -18.69 -17.00
N TRP A 164 -7.33 -18.16 -17.98
CA TRP A 164 -6.82 -17.95 -19.34
C TRP A 164 -5.83 -16.80 -19.41
N VAL A 165 -4.61 -17.10 -19.84
CA VAL A 165 -3.54 -16.13 -20.04
C VAL A 165 -2.89 -16.37 -21.39
N ASN A 166 -2.61 -15.29 -22.12
CA ASN A 166 -1.80 -15.38 -23.33
C ASN A 166 -0.33 -15.31 -22.96
N VAL A 167 0.43 -16.32 -23.39
CA VAL A 167 1.88 -16.43 -23.18
C VAL A 167 2.58 -16.77 -24.49
N PRO A 168 3.90 -16.56 -24.62
CA PRO A 168 4.62 -17.03 -25.79
C PRO A 168 4.63 -18.56 -25.84
N ALA A 169 4.81 -19.12 -27.04
CA ALA A 169 4.98 -20.57 -27.23
C ALA A 169 6.46 -20.96 -27.35
N ASP A 170 7.29 -20.07 -27.91
CA ASP A 170 8.70 -20.35 -28.17
C ASP A 170 9.60 -20.14 -26.95
N GLU A 171 10.69 -20.91 -26.88
CA GLU A 171 11.61 -20.95 -25.74
C GLU A 171 12.20 -19.58 -25.38
N ALA A 172 12.82 -18.90 -26.35
CA ALA A 172 13.54 -17.65 -26.10
C ALA A 172 12.60 -16.50 -25.66
N PRO A 173 11.46 -16.25 -26.34
CA PRO A 173 10.46 -15.29 -25.86
C PRO A 173 9.93 -15.61 -24.47
N CYS A 174 9.64 -16.88 -24.17
CA CYS A 174 9.17 -17.28 -22.83
C CYS A 174 10.18 -16.92 -21.73
N LEU A 175 11.46 -17.20 -21.95
CA LEU A 175 12.51 -16.88 -20.99
C LEU A 175 12.74 -15.36 -20.84
N SER A 176 12.59 -14.61 -21.92
CA SER A 176 12.63 -13.13 -21.87
C SER A 176 11.48 -12.59 -21.02
N VAL A 177 10.24 -13.01 -21.32
CA VAL A 177 9.05 -12.59 -20.56
C VAL A 177 9.16 -13.01 -19.10
N LEU A 178 9.68 -14.21 -18.80
CA LEU A 178 9.94 -14.66 -17.43
C LEU A 178 10.85 -13.71 -16.66
N GLY A 179 11.98 -13.31 -17.25
CA GLY A 179 12.90 -12.35 -16.62
C GLY A 179 12.25 -10.99 -16.36
N GLU A 180 11.42 -10.51 -17.27
CA GLU A 180 10.70 -9.24 -17.12
C GLU A 180 9.58 -9.31 -16.07
N VAL A 181 8.87 -10.45 -15.99
CA VAL A 181 7.89 -10.72 -14.93
C VAL A 181 8.57 -10.71 -13.55
N ASP A 182 9.72 -11.36 -13.42
CA ASP A 182 10.48 -11.39 -12.17
C ASP A 182 10.97 -10.00 -11.76
N ALA A 183 11.50 -9.23 -12.71
CA ALA A 183 11.92 -7.86 -12.46
C ALA A 183 10.75 -6.96 -12.02
N ARG A 184 9.59 -7.08 -12.70
CA ARG A 184 8.38 -6.33 -12.38
C ARG A 184 7.84 -6.66 -10.98
N LEU A 185 7.76 -7.94 -10.66
CA LEU A 185 7.29 -8.40 -9.34
C LEU A 185 8.24 -7.99 -8.21
N LEU A 186 9.54 -8.07 -8.43
CA LEU A 186 10.54 -7.64 -7.45
C LEU A 186 10.45 -6.13 -7.19
N ALA A 187 10.29 -5.33 -8.25
CA ALA A 187 10.13 -3.88 -8.13
C ALA A 187 8.85 -3.50 -7.37
N ALA A 188 7.71 -4.12 -7.72
CA ALA A 188 6.44 -3.92 -7.03
C ALA A 188 6.54 -4.33 -5.55
N ARG A 189 7.11 -5.51 -5.27
CA ARG A 189 7.29 -6.01 -3.89
C ARG A 189 8.10 -5.04 -3.04
N ARG A 190 9.26 -4.57 -3.52
CA ARG A 190 10.09 -3.60 -2.80
C ARG A 190 9.33 -2.31 -2.48
N ARG A 191 8.53 -1.83 -3.43
CA ARG A 191 7.70 -0.64 -3.22
C ARG A 191 6.63 -0.89 -2.16
N PHE A 192 5.95 -2.03 -2.21
CA PHE A 192 4.92 -2.39 -1.24
C PHE A 192 5.48 -2.63 0.17
N ASP A 193 6.64 -3.26 0.30
CA ASP A 193 7.32 -3.43 1.59
C ASP A 193 7.61 -2.05 2.22
N ALA A 194 8.20 -1.12 1.46
CA ALA A 194 8.49 0.23 1.95
C ALA A 194 7.21 1.00 2.36
N LEU A 195 6.11 0.82 1.62
CA LEU A 195 4.83 1.45 1.94
C LEU A 195 4.19 0.85 3.19
N ALA A 196 4.27 -0.47 3.37
CA ALA A 196 3.78 -1.14 4.56
C ALA A 196 4.58 -0.72 5.80
N GLU A 197 5.91 -0.65 5.71
CA GLU A 197 6.78 -0.17 6.79
C GLU A 197 6.47 1.26 7.22
N SER A 198 6.15 2.16 6.27
CA SER A 198 5.77 3.55 6.59
C SER A 198 4.43 3.70 7.32
N ARG A 199 3.56 2.69 7.27
CA ARG A 199 2.19 2.74 7.79
C ARG A 199 2.04 2.07 9.15
N THR A 200 2.87 1.08 9.44
CA THR A 200 2.79 0.34 10.70
C THR A 200 4.16 -0.22 11.07
N GLY A 201 4.44 -0.24 12.38
CA GLY A 201 5.63 -0.90 12.93
C GLY A 201 5.40 -2.39 13.26
N ASP A 202 4.20 -2.93 13.07
CA ASP A 202 3.90 -4.34 13.32
C ASP A 202 4.26 -5.22 12.09
N PRO A 203 5.27 -6.11 12.19
CA PRO A 203 5.70 -6.96 11.08
C PRO A 203 4.61 -7.88 10.53
N ARG A 204 3.67 -8.33 11.38
CA ARG A 204 2.56 -9.18 10.93
C ARG A 204 1.59 -8.40 10.07
N LEU A 205 1.26 -7.17 10.50
CA LEU A 205 0.39 -6.27 9.74
C LEU A 205 1.05 -5.83 8.44
N GLN A 206 2.37 -5.55 8.46
CA GLN A 206 3.13 -5.25 7.25
C GLN A 206 3.01 -6.37 6.21
N ALA A 207 3.25 -7.62 6.62
CA ALA A 207 3.12 -8.77 5.73
C ALA A 207 1.71 -8.89 5.13
N GLN A 208 0.66 -8.70 5.93
CA GLN A 208 -0.72 -8.74 5.46
C GLN A 208 -1.05 -7.62 4.46
N ILE A 209 -0.54 -6.40 4.68
CA ILE A 209 -0.68 -5.29 3.75
C ILE A 209 -0.01 -5.63 2.41
N VAL A 210 1.23 -6.12 2.45
CA VAL A 210 2.00 -6.48 1.26
C VAL A 210 1.32 -7.60 0.47
N ASP A 211 0.81 -8.64 1.14
CA ASP A 211 0.09 -9.73 0.51
C ASP A 211 -1.18 -9.23 -0.20
N GLN A 212 -1.92 -8.30 0.42
CA GLN A 212 -3.10 -7.68 -0.19
C GLN A 212 -2.73 -6.81 -1.40
N LEU A 213 -1.67 -6.01 -1.32
CA LEU A 213 -1.18 -5.19 -2.42
C LEU A 213 -0.72 -6.04 -3.60
N LEU A 214 0.00 -7.14 -3.34
CA LEU A 214 0.41 -8.08 -4.39
C LEU A 214 -0.80 -8.74 -5.06
N ARG A 215 -1.83 -9.13 -4.29
CA ARG A 215 -3.06 -9.67 -4.87
C ARG A 215 -3.70 -8.68 -5.84
N TRP A 216 -3.84 -7.41 -5.45
CA TRP A 216 -4.37 -6.36 -6.33
C TRP A 216 -3.46 -6.09 -7.54
N PHE A 217 -2.15 -6.21 -7.38
CA PHE A 217 -1.20 -6.07 -8.48
C PHE A 217 -1.32 -7.21 -9.51
N LEU A 218 -1.64 -8.42 -9.07
CA LEU A 218 -1.78 -9.58 -9.94
C LEU A 218 -3.12 -9.63 -10.67
N HIS A 219 -4.22 -9.37 -9.96
CA HIS A 219 -5.58 -9.57 -10.46
C HIS A 219 -6.35 -8.26 -10.74
N GLY A 220 -5.78 -7.12 -10.39
CA GLY A 220 -6.49 -5.85 -10.33
C GLY A 220 -7.23 -5.67 -9.00
N ARG A 221 -7.55 -4.42 -8.68
CA ARG A 221 -8.36 -4.05 -7.50
C ARG A 221 -9.84 -4.07 -7.89
N SER A 222 -10.60 -5.02 -7.38
CA SER A 222 -12.04 -5.10 -7.62
C SER A 222 -12.80 -4.13 -6.71
N ALA A 223 -13.69 -3.31 -7.29
CA ALA A 223 -14.46 -2.30 -6.55
C ALA A 223 -15.37 -2.90 -5.45
N GLY A 224 -15.70 -4.20 -5.53
CA GLY A 224 -16.55 -4.91 -4.57
C GLY A 224 -15.92 -5.18 -3.19
N GLU A 225 -14.58 -5.21 -3.07
CA GLU A 225 -13.91 -5.47 -1.77
C GLU A 225 -14.00 -4.29 -0.79
N LEU A 226 -14.35 -3.09 -1.26
CA LEU A 226 -14.53 -1.89 -0.42
C LEU A 226 -15.94 -1.77 0.19
N ALA A 227 -16.94 -2.42 -0.41
CA ALA A 227 -18.34 -2.28 0.00
C ALA A 227 -18.75 -3.27 1.11
N ALA A 228 -18.05 -4.39 1.24
CA ALA A 228 -18.45 -5.50 2.14
C ALA A 228 -18.22 -5.22 3.64
N THR A 229 -17.61 -4.10 4.02
CA THR A 229 -17.29 -3.78 5.42
C THR A 229 -17.95 -2.50 5.94
N GLY A 230 -18.77 -1.83 5.12
CA GLY A 230 -19.46 -0.59 5.50
C GLY A 230 -20.90 -0.79 6.01
N GLY A 231 -21.39 -2.02 6.12
CA GLY A 231 -22.80 -2.31 6.41
C GLY A 231 -22.99 -3.45 7.39
N ASP A 232 -22.64 -3.25 8.66
CA ASP A 232 -23.20 -4.04 9.75
C ASP A 232 -23.36 -3.18 11.01
N GLU A 233 -24.22 -2.16 10.91
CA GLU A 233 -24.85 -1.53 12.07
C GLU A 233 -26.29 -1.13 11.71
N ARG A 234 -27.24 -2.00 12.09
CA ARG A 234 -28.65 -1.78 12.53
C ARG A 234 -29.36 -3.13 12.34
N GLY A 235 -29.52 -3.96 13.36
CA GLY A 235 -30.10 -3.61 14.65
C GLY A 235 -31.59 -3.92 14.58
N ASP A 236 -31.93 -5.15 14.98
CA ASP A 236 -33.27 -5.59 15.37
C ASP A 236 -33.97 -4.53 16.21
N ALA A 237 -35.14 -4.08 15.76
CA ALA A 237 -36.20 -3.54 16.61
C ALA A 237 -37.49 -3.38 15.79
N ALA A 238 -38.36 -4.41 15.83
CA ALA A 238 -39.81 -4.30 16.02
C ALA A 238 -40.45 -5.70 16.08
#